data_AF-O76199-F1
#
_entry.id   AF-O76199-F1
#
_cell.length_a   1.000
_cell.length_b   1.000
_cell.length_c   1.000
_cell.angle_alpha   90.00
_cell.angle_beta   90.00
_cell.angle_gamma   90.00
#
_symmetry.space_group_name_H-M   'P 1'
#
loop_
_entity.id
_entity.type
_entity.pdbx_description
1 polymer ?
#
loop_
_entity_poly.entity_id
_entity_poly.type
_entity_poly.pdbx_seq_one_letter_code
_entity_poly.pdbx_strand_id
1 'polypeptide(L)'
;MKVAILFLSILVLAVASESIEESRDDFAVEELGRATCAGQDQTCKVTCDCCGERGECVCGGPCICRQGNFLIAWYKLASCKK
;
A
#
# COMPACT_ATOMS: atom_id res chain seq x y z
N MET A 1 9.96 -32.67 40.48
CA MET A 1 9.53 -32.94 39.08
C MET A 1 8.27 -32.22 38.61
N LYS A 2 7.44 -31.61 39.47
CA LYS A 2 6.24 -30.83 39.04
C LYS A 2 6.53 -29.41 38.51
N VAL A 3 7.67 -28.84 38.91
CA VAL A 3 8.07 -27.45 38.57
C VAL A 3 8.48 -27.30 37.09
N ALA A 4 9.05 -28.34 36.48
CA ALA A 4 9.54 -28.29 35.10
C ALA A 4 8.43 -28.04 34.06
N ILE A 5 7.20 -28.48 34.37
CA ILE A 5 6.04 -28.32 33.48
C ILE A 5 5.64 -26.84 33.41
N LEU A 6 5.72 -26.11 34.53
CA LEU A 6 5.38 -24.69 34.57
C LEU A 6 6.34 -23.86 33.72
N PHE A 7 7.64 -24.17 33.77
CA PHE A 7 8.64 -23.49 32.94
C PHE A 7 8.42 -23.72 31.44
N LEU A 8 8.08 -24.94 31.04
CA LEU A 8 7.77 -25.26 29.64
C LEU A 8 6.53 -24.51 29.14
N SER A 9 5.48 -24.39 29.95
CA SER A 9 4.28 -23.63 29.57
C SER A 9 4.58 -22.14 29.36
N ILE A 10 5.41 -21.54 30.23
CA ILE A 10 5.80 -20.13 30.13
C ILE A 10 6.68 -19.90 28.90
N LEU A 11 7.62 -20.81 28.60
CA LEU A 11 8.45 -20.75 27.40
C LEU A 11 7.62 -20.80 26.11
N VAL A 12 6.60 -21.67 26.04
CA VAL A 12 5.70 -21.74 24.87
C VAL A 12 4.87 -20.46 24.71
N LEU A 13 4.39 -19.86 25.81
CA LEU A 13 3.67 -18.59 25.80
C LEU A 13 4.57 -17.40 25.39
N ALA A 14 5.85 -17.42 25.80
CA ALA A 14 6.84 -16.42 25.39
C ALA A 14 7.15 -16.53 23.89
N VAL A 15 7.35 -17.76 23.39
CA VAL A 15 7.57 -18.06 21.95
C VAL A 15 6.36 -17.70 21.10
N ALA A 16 5.14 -17.87 21.62
CA ALA A 16 3.92 -17.43 20.94
C ALA A 16 3.77 -15.89 20.93
N SER A 17 4.35 -15.18 21.90
CA SER A 17 4.27 -13.70 21.97
C SER A 17 5.32 -13.02 21.10
N GLU A 18 6.54 -13.57 21.00
CA GLU A 18 7.58 -13.06 20.08
C GLU A 18 7.17 -13.23 18.60
N SER A 19 6.41 -14.29 18.26
CA SER A 19 5.94 -14.53 16.88
C SER A 19 4.78 -13.63 16.43
N ILE A 20 4.20 -12.80 17.32
CA ILE A 20 3.10 -11.88 16.98
C ILE A 20 3.62 -10.43 16.85
N GLU A 21 4.86 -10.17 17.28
CA GLU A 21 5.47 -8.84 17.18
C GLU A 21 6.20 -8.58 15.84
N GLU A 22 6.28 -9.57 14.94
CA GLU A 22 6.69 -9.41 13.53
C GLU A 22 5.49 -9.07 12.61
N SER A 23 4.58 -8.20 13.07
CA SER A 23 3.46 -7.70 12.24
C SER A 23 3.29 -6.18 12.32
N ARG A 24 4.17 -5.47 13.04
CA ARG A 24 4.00 -4.04 13.31
C ARG A 24 5.07 -3.12 12.71
N ASP A 25 6.11 -3.66 12.10
CA ASP A 25 7.20 -2.84 11.51
C ASP A 25 7.19 -2.72 9.97
N ASP A 26 6.17 -3.25 9.28
CA ASP A 26 5.98 -3.00 7.82
C ASP A 26 4.96 -1.87 7.55
N PHE A 27 4.22 -1.43 8.56
CA PHE A 27 3.11 -0.45 8.40
C PHE A 27 3.51 1.01 8.63
N ALA A 28 4.79 1.29 8.91
CA ALA A 28 5.29 2.62 9.26
C ALA A 28 6.41 3.16 8.34
N VAL A 29 6.80 2.43 7.28
CA VAL A 29 7.94 2.77 6.41
C VAL A 29 7.56 2.85 4.92
N GLU A 30 6.35 3.29 4.54
CA GLU A 30 6.09 3.83 3.18
C GLU A 30 4.98 4.90 3.10
N GLU A 31 4.29 5.24 4.19
CA GLU A 31 3.19 6.24 4.17
C GLU A 31 3.66 7.72 4.11
N LEU A 32 4.95 8.03 4.19
CA LEU A 32 5.40 9.44 4.32
C LEU A 32 6.56 9.88 3.41
N GLY A 33 7.04 9.01 2.50
CA GLY A 33 8.25 9.27 1.71
C GLY A 33 8.07 9.37 0.19
N ARG A 34 6.98 8.88 -0.40
CA ARG A 34 6.82 8.80 -1.86
C ARG A 34 5.38 8.54 -2.27
N ALA A 35 4.53 9.56 -2.35
CA ALA A 35 3.38 9.46 -3.25
C ALA A 35 3.94 9.38 -4.68
N THR A 36 4.27 8.18 -5.16
CA THR A 36 4.78 7.92 -6.53
C THR A 36 3.72 8.31 -7.58
N CYS A 37 2.51 8.62 -7.14
CA CYS A 37 1.41 9.06 -7.94
C CYS A 37 0.72 10.30 -7.33
N ALA A 38 0.17 11.16 -8.19
CA ALA A 38 -0.67 12.29 -7.89
C ALA A 38 -2.08 11.81 -7.46
N GLY A 39 -2.57 12.29 -6.32
CA GLY A 39 -3.93 12.00 -5.83
C GLY A 39 -5.04 12.53 -6.74
N GLN A 40 -6.30 12.30 -6.35
CA GLN A 40 -7.45 12.89 -7.07
C GLN A 40 -7.38 14.42 -7.06
N ASP A 41 -7.70 15.05 -8.20
CA ASP A 41 -7.63 16.50 -8.47
C ASP A 41 -6.22 17.12 -8.35
N GLN A 42 -5.17 16.31 -8.24
CA GLN A 42 -3.79 16.77 -8.29
C GLN A 42 -3.30 16.92 -9.73
N THR A 43 -2.34 17.82 -9.95
CA THR A 43 -1.75 18.04 -11.26
C THR A 43 -1.00 16.80 -11.74
N CYS A 44 -1.22 16.42 -13.00
CA CYS A 44 -0.57 15.27 -13.63
C CYS A 44 0.00 15.63 -15.00
N LYS A 45 1.02 14.88 -15.43
CA LYS A 45 1.57 14.95 -16.80
C LYS A 45 1.10 13.81 -17.68
N VAL A 46 0.91 12.63 -17.09
CA VAL A 46 0.53 11.39 -17.77
C VAL A 46 -0.47 10.61 -16.91
N THR A 47 -1.30 9.79 -17.53
CA THR A 47 -2.28 8.92 -16.83
C THR A 47 -1.63 8.02 -15.78
N CYS A 48 -0.41 7.56 -16.02
CA CYS A 48 0.35 6.73 -15.08
C CYS A 48 0.78 7.47 -13.81
N ASP A 49 0.78 8.79 -13.83
CA ASP A 49 1.10 9.63 -12.69
C ASP A 49 -0.06 9.66 -11.69
N CYS A 50 -1.31 9.42 -12.11
CA CYS A 50 -2.46 9.47 -11.21
C CYS A 50 -2.55 8.26 -10.29
N CYS A 51 -2.96 8.44 -9.03
CA CYS A 51 -3.19 7.35 -8.10
C CYS A 51 -4.49 6.61 -8.41
N GLY A 52 -4.49 5.30 -8.12
CA GLY A 52 -5.62 4.41 -8.34
C GLY A 52 -5.65 3.79 -9.74
N GLU A 53 -6.18 2.57 -9.87
CA GLU A 53 -6.25 1.86 -11.16
C GLU A 53 -7.05 2.65 -12.20
N ARG A 54 -8.13 3.31 -11.75
CA ARG A 54 -8.98 4.15 -12.61
C ARG A 54 -8.53 5.62 -12.68
N GLY A 55 -7.33 5.96 -12.20
CA GLY A 55 -6.82 7.32 -12.30
C GLY A 55 -6.56 7.69 -13.76
N GLU A 56 -7.27 8.69 -14.26
CA GLU A 56 -7.10 9.27 -15.60
C GLU A 56 -6.54 10.69 -15.47
N CYS A 57 -5.54 11.05 -16.29
CA CYS A 57 -5.09 12.43 -16.37
C CYS A 57 -5.93 13.18 -17.42
N VAL A 58 -6.79 14.09 -16.98
CA VAL A 58 -7.70 14.85 -17.84
C VAL A 58 -7.21 16.28 -17.98
N CYS A 59 -6.90 16.69 -19.22
CA CYS A 59 -6.42 18.03 -19.55
C CYS A 59 -7.54 18.87 -20.19
N GLY A 60 -8.49 19.33 -19.38
CA GLY A 60 -9.52 20.31 -19.77
C GLY A 60 -9.11 21.77 -19.50
N GLY A 61 -7.85 21.98 -19.13
CA GLY A 61 -7.28 23.20 -18.58
C GLY A 61 -5.95 22.83 -17.91
N PRO A 62 -5.75 23.05 -16.61
CA PRO A 62 -4.68 22.36 -15.89
C PRO A 62 -4.93 20.85 -15.95
N CYS A 63 -3.93 20.07 -16.35
CA CYS A 63 -4.02 18.61 -16.36
C CYS A 63 -4.15 18.10 -14.94
N ILE A 64 -5.26 17.46 -14.61
CA ILE A 64 -5.56 16.95 -13.27
C ILE A 64 -6.00 15.49 -13.29
N CYS A 65 -5.71 14.79 -12.20
CA CYS A 65 -6.13 13.41 -12.01
C CYS A 65 -7.62 13.32 -11.68
N ARG A 66 -8.36 12.60 -12.51
CA ARG A 66 -9.78 12.30 -12.32
C ARG A 66 -9.99 10.80 -12.26
N GLN A 67 -11.15 10.39 -11.76
CA GLN A 67 -11.54 9.00 -11.77
C GLN A 67 -12.20 8.68 -13.11
N GLY A 68 -11.52 7.88 -13.92
CA GLY A 68 -11.99 7.40 -15.20
C GLY A 68 -12.86 6.14 -15.08
N ASN A 69 -13.35 5.68 -16.23
CA ASN A 69 -14.14 4.46 -16.34
C ASN A 69 -13.27 3.20 -16.24
N PHE A 70 -13.89 2.02 -16.19
CA PHE A 70 -13.17 0.74 -16.14
C PHE A 70 -12.17 0.56 -17.30
N LEU A 71 -12.43 1.15 -18.46
CA LEU A 71 -11.51 1.12 -19.61
C LEU A 71 -10.16 1.76 -19.29
N ILE A 72 -10.15 2.80 -18.44
CA ILE A 72 -8.92 3.45 -18.00
C ILE A 72 -8.10 2.53 -17.12
N ALA A 73 -8.75 1.70 -16.28
CA ALA A 73 -8.02 0.69 -15.51
C ALA A 73 -7.27 -0.29 -16.40
N TRP A 74 -7.92 -0.78 -17.47
CA TRP A 74 -7.26 -1.64 -18.46
C TRP A 74 -6.15 -0.92 -19.22
N TYR A 75 -6.39 0.32 -19.65
CA TYR A 75 -5.38 1.15 -20.32
C TYR A 75 -4.15 1.39 -19.42
N LYS A 76 -4.38 1.65 -18.13
CA LYS A 76 -3.34 1.89 -17.14
C LYS A 76 -2.55 0.61 -16.88
N LEU A 77 -3.23 -0.53 -16.74
CA LEU A 77 -2.58 -1.85 -16.60
C LEU A 77 -1.67 -2.17 -17.79
N ALA A 78 -2.10 -1.83 -19.01
CA ALA A 78 -1.34 -2.07 -20.23
C ALA A 78 -0.20 -1.05 -20.45
N SER A 79 -0.42 0.22 -20.12
CA SER A 79 0.49 1.33 -20.49
C SER A 79 1.42 1.78 -19.37
N CYS A 80 1.06 1.54 -18.11
CA CYS A 80 1.80 2.02 -16.94
C CYS A 80 2.67 0.96 -16.27
N LYS A 81 2.81 -0.20 -16.91
CA LYS A 81 3.81 -1.20 -16.52
C LYS A 81 5.21 -0.61 -16.77
N LYS A 82 5.92 -0.26 -15.69
CA LYS A 82 7.37 -0.13 -15.72
C LYS A 82 8.00 -1.51 -15.90
#